data_AF-A0A7X3RAR6-F1
#
_entry.id   AF-A0A7X3RAR6-F1
#
_cell.length_a   1.000
_cell.length_b   1.000
_cell.length_c   1.000
_cell.angle_alpha   90.00
_cell.angle_beta   90.00
_cell.angle_gamma   90.00
#
_symmetry.space_group_name_H-M   'P 1'
#
loop_
_entity.id
_entity.type
_entity.pdbx_description
1 polymer ?
#
loop_
_entity_poly.entity_id
_entity_poly.type
_entity_poly.pdbx_seq_one_letter_code
_entity_poly.pdbx_strand_id
1 'polypeptide(L)'
;MADERTYRACVVGLSGIGAGSPPVDGDHGMGHEMPNRHVPAYALLPFTEVVGVCDLKEVLLQDTLRDWSGTFPDLRGFTDYREMLETCKPDILSVVTSDHRHADIV
;
A
#
# COMPACT_ATOMS: atom_id res chain seq x y z
N MET A 1 -22.85 -9.67 16.39
CA MET A 1 -22.03 -10.04 15.21
C MET A 1 -21.78 -8.73 14.50
N ALA A 2 -20.59 -8.15 14.65
CA ALA A 2 -20.25 -6.96 13.88
C ALA A 2 -20.23 -7.34 12.40
N ASP A 3 -20.77 -6.48 11.55
CA ASP A 3 -20.64 -6.59 10.11
C ASP A 3 -19.14 -6.67 9.76
N GLU A 4 -18.65 -7.82 9.30
CA GLU A 4 -17.24 -8.02 8.90
C GLU A 4 -17.00 -7.31 7.57
N ARG A 5 -17.02 -5.99 7.61
CA ARG A 5 -16.74 -5.14 6.45
C ARG A 5 -15.23 -5.12 6.21
N THR A 6 -14.81 -5.51 5.00
CA THR A 6 -13.44 -5.27 4.51
C THR A 6 -13.32 -3.81 4.10
N TYR A 7 -12.35 -3.10 4.68
CA TYR A 7 -12.03 -1.71 4.36
C TYR A 7 -11.11 -1.62 3.14
N ARG A 8 -11.48 -0.80 2.17
CA ARG A 8 -10.68 -0.54 0.97
C ARG A 8 -9.61 0.49 1.29
N ALA A 9 -8.34 0.14 1.12
CA ALA A 9 -7.21 1.01 1.39
C ALA A 9 -6.52 1.46 0.09
N CYS A 10 -6.06 2.71 0.07
CA CYS A 10 -5.15 3.22 -0.95
C CYS A 10 -3.86 3.76 -0.32
N VAL A 11 -2.74 3.68 -1.05
CA VAL A 11 -1.43 4.16 -0.60
C VAL A 11 -0.83 5.14 -1.61
N VAL A 12 -0.43 6.33 -1.16
CA VAL A 12 0.28 7.33 -1.98
C VAL A 12 1.73 7.45 -1.51
N GLY A 13 2.68 7.21 -2.40
CA GLY A 13 4.11 7.14 -2.10
C GLY A 13 4.57 5.70 -1.85
N LEU A 14 5.37 5.16 -2.75
CA LEU A 14 5.76 3.74 -2.76
C LEU A 14 7.24 3.51 -2.41
N SER A 15 8.04 4.58 -2.38
CA SER A 15 9.44 4.52 -1.94
C SER A 15 9.59 4.25 -0.44
N GLY A 16 10.77 3.77 -0.02
CA GLY A 16 11.11 3.66 1.40
C GLY A 16 10.16 2.74 2.18
N ILE A 17 9.36 3.33 3.07
CA ILE A 17 8.37 2.61 3.90
C ILE A 17 7.03 2.38 3.20
N GLY A 18 6.91 2.66 1.90
CA GLY A 18 5.69 2.51 1.11
C GLY A 18 5.37 1.06 0.75
N ALA A 19 5.98 0.53 -0.32
CA ALA A 19 5.47 -0.68 -0.98
C ALA A 19 6.47 -1.82 -1.21
N GLY A 20 7.76 -1.59 -1.05
CA GLY A 20 8.73 -2.62 -1.42
C GLY A 20 8.53 -3.92 -0.62
N SER A 21 8.89 -5.06 -1.17
CA SER A 21 8.83 -6.34 -0.47
C SER A 21 9.61 -6.33 0.85
N PRO A 22 9.03 -6.82 1.97
CA PRO A 22 9.72 -6.85 3.25
C PRO A 22 11.03 -7.64 3.09
N PRO A 23 12.10 -7.28 3.83
CA PRO A 23 13.28 -8.13 3.84
C PRO A 23 12.88 -9.54 4.25
N VAL A 24 13.38 -10.55 3.53
CA VAL A 24 13.24 -11.96 3.92
C VAL A 24 13.95 -12.14 5.25
N ASP A 25 13.19 -12.36 6.32
CA ASP A 25 13.79 -12.64 7.63
C ASP A 25 14.41 -14.04 7.65
N GLY A 26 15.64 -14.10 8.15
CA GLY A 26 16.42 -15.33 8.28
C GLY A 26 17.82 -15.16 8.87
N ASP A 27 18.41 -13.96 8.91
CA ASP A 27 19.84 -13.80 9.26
C ASP A 27 20.13 -13.17 10.65
N HIS A 28 19.11 -12.67 11.38
CA HIS A 28 19.35 -11.91 12.63
C HIS A 28 18.59 -12.41 13.87
N GLY A 29 17.97 -13.60 13.84
CA GLY A 29 17.55 -14.32 15.06
C GLY A 29 16.42 -13.69 15.91
N MET A 30 15.79 -12.60 15.46
CA MET A 30 14.67 -11.95 16.14
C MET A 30 13.38 -12.28 15.39
N GLY A 31 12.73 -13.37 15.77
CA GLY A 31 11.55 -13.89 15.09
C GLY A 31 10.38 -12.89 14.94
N HIS A 32 9.51 -13.27 13.99
CA HIS A 32 8.30 -12.64 13.46
C HIS A 32 8.49 -11.62 12.32
N GLU A 33 7.84 -11.92 11.19
CA GLU A 33 7.64 -11.05 10.03
C GLU A 33 7.03 -9.72 10.49
N MET A 34 7.87 -8.72 10.77
CA MET A 34 7.40 -7.37 11.04
C MET A 34 7.32 -6.62 9.71
N PRO A 35 6.12 -6.35 9.17
CA PRO A 35 6.02 -5.55 7.97
C PRO A 35 6.47 -4.13 8.31
N ASN A 36 7.65 -3.75 7.83
CA ASN A 36 8.22 -2.42 8.03
C ASN A 36 7.74 -1.40 6.97
N ARG A 37 6.72 -1.78 6.19
CA ARG A 37 6.21 -1.04 5.03
C ARG A 37 4.69 -1.14 4.96
N HIS A 38 4.05 -0.12 4.38
CA HIS A 38 2.59 0.04 4.43
C HIS A 38 1.85 -1.03 3.61
N VAL A 39 2.24 -1.27 2.35
CA VAL A 39 1.58 -2.29 1.51
C VAL A 39 1.66 -3.71 2.11
N PRO A 40 2.83 -4.24 2.51
CA PRO A 40 2.90 -5.56 3.15
C PRO A 40 2.16 -5.62 4.49
N ALA A 41 2.08 -4.51 5.24
CA ALA A 41 1.32 -4.50 6.50
C ALA A 41 -0.17 -4.78 6.27
N TYR A 42 -0.76 -4.24 5.21
CA TYR A 42 -2.15 -4.53 4.86
C TYR A 42 -2.40 -6.01 4.53
N ALA A 43 -1.40 -6.75 4.05
CA ALA A 43 -1.55 -8.18 3.77
C ALA A 43 -1.74 -9.03 5.04
N LEU A 44 -1.32 -8.51 6.20
CA LEU A 44 -1.48 -9.16 7.51
C LEU A 44 -2.76 -8.74 8.24
N LEU A 45 -3.51 -7.79 7.69
CA LEU A 45 -4.73 -7.25 8.30
C LEU A 45 -5.96 -7.87 7.63
N PRO A 46 -6.72 -8.75 8.32
CA PRO A 46 -7.76 -9.57 7.70
C PRO A 46 -8.98 -8.79 7.20
N PHE A 47 -9.14 -7.54 7.65
CA PHE A 47 -10.29 -6.69 7.32
C PHE A 47 -9.93 -5.51 6.43
N THR A 48 -8.82 -5.61 5.70
CA THR A 48 -8.40 -4.57 4.76
C THR A 48 -7.95 -5.16 3.44
N GLU A 49 -8.15 -4.41 2.35
CA GLU A 49 -7.62 -4.74 1.03
C GLU A 49 -7.02 -3.50 0.39
N VAL A 50 -5.82 -3.61 -0.19
CA VAL A 50 -5.21 -2.51 -0.95
C VAL A 50 -5.76 -2.53 -2.37
N VAL A 51 -6.56 -1.54 -2.72
CA VAL A 51 -7.23 -1.44 -4.03
C VAL A 51 -6.59 -0.41 -4.96
N GLY A 52 -5.63 0.37 -4.46
CA GLY A 52 -4.97 1.40 -5.25
C GLY A 52 -3.63 1.83 -4.65
N VAL A 53 -2.62 1.97 -5.50
CA VAL A 53 -1.31 2.53 -5.16
C VAL A 53 -0.97 3.66 -6.12
N CYS A 54 -0.36 4.72 -5.60
CA CYS A 54 -0.02 5.91 -6.37
C CYS A 54 1.43 6.33 -6.15
N ASP A 55 2.17 6.55 -7.23
CA ASP A 55 3.50 7.17 -7.21
C ASP A 55 3.77 7.83 -8.57
N LEU A 56 4.58 8.88 -8.58
CA LEU A 56 5.01 9.54 -9.82
C LEU A 56 6.03 8.70 -10.59
N LYS A 57 6.67 7.71 -9.93
CA LYS A 57 7.65 6.83 -10.55
C LYS A 57 6.96 5.54 -11.00
N GLU A 58 6.75 5.40 -12.31
CA GLU A 58 6.08 4.25 -12.91
C GLU A 58 6.79 2.93 -12.59
N VAL A 59 8.12 2.94 -12.47
CA VAL A 59 8.89 1.76 -12.08
C VAL A 59 8.44 1.21 -10.71
N LEU A 60 8.15 2.08 -9.74
CA LEU A 60 7.68 1.66 -8.42
C LEU A 60 6.25 1.08 -8.49
N LEU A 61 5.40 1.61 -9.37
CA LEU A 61 4.08 1.05 -9.64
C LEU A 61 4.19 -0.36 -10.22
N GLN A 62 5.03 -0.54 -11.25
CA GLN A 62 5.23 -1.85 -11.87
C GLN A 62 5.81 -2.88 -10.90
N ASP A 63 6.79 -2.48 -10.10
CA ASP A 63 7.36 -3.35 -9.05
C ASP A 63 6.30 -3.74 -8.03
N THR A 64 5.49 -2.79 -7.57
CA THR A 64 4.42 -3.05 -6.59
C THR A 64 3.35 -3.96 -7.17
N LEU A 65 2.89 -3.73 -8.39
CA LEU A 65 1.88 -4.57 -9.05
C LEU A 65 2.40 -5.99 -9.26
N ARG A 66 3.64 -6.14 -9.73
CA ARG A 66 4.27 -7.45 -9.90
C ARG A 66 4.31 -8.22 -8.58
N ASP A 67 4.71 -7.56 -7.50
CA ASP A 67 4.95 -8.21 -6.22
C ASP A 67 3.62 -8.51 -5.47
N TRP A 68 2.57 -7.70 -5.66
CA TRP A 68 1.39 -7.71 -4.79
C TRP A 68 0.05 -8.01 -5.46
N SER A 69 -0.08 -8.01 -6.79
CA SER A 69 -1.36 -8.30 -7.45
C SER A 69 -1.88 -9.74 -7.22
N GLY A 70 -1.01 -10.67 -6.81
CA GLY A 70 -1.43 -12.00 -6.37
C GLY A 70 -2.10 -12.02 -4.98
N THR A 71 -1.74 -11.07 -4.11
CA THR A 71 -2.29 -10.92 -2.76
C THR A 71 -3.50 -9.98 -2.74
N PHE A 72 -3.47 -8.93 -3.57
CA PHE A 72 -4.52 -7.94 -3.70
C PHE A 72 -5.06 -7.94 -5.15
N PRO A 73 -6.11 -8.72 -5.44
CA PRO A 73 -6.59 -8.92 -6.81
C PRO A 73 -7.12 -7.64 -7.48
N ASP A 74 -7.68 -6.72 -6.68
CA ASP A 74 -8.22 -5.45 -7.16
C ASP A 74 -7.18 -4.32 -7.19
N LEU A 75 -5.89 -4.62 -6.94
CA LEU A 75 -4.83 -3.63 -6.89
C LEU A 75 -4.59 -2.97 -8.26
N ARG A 76 -4.64 -1.64 -8.28
CA ARG A 76 -4.36 -0.81 -9.46
C ARG A 76 -3.31 0.24 -9.17
N GLY A 77 -2.47 0.53 -10.16
CA GLY A 77 -1.43 1.57 -10.07
C GLY A 77 -1.85 2.86 -10.76
N PHE A 78 -1.54 3.99 -10.13
CA PHE A 78 -1.88 5.34 -10.62
C PHE A 78 -0.68 6.29 -10.50
N THR A 79 -0.60 7.25 -11.40
CA THR A 79 0.37 8.37 -11.32
C THR A 79 -0.27 9.66 -10.83
N ASP A 80 -1.61 9.73 -10.79
CA ASP A 80 -2.38 10.80 -10.17
C ASP A 80 -3.25 10.25 -9.03
N TYR A 81 -3.05 10.78 -7.82
CA TYR A 81 -3.81 10.34 -6.65
C TYR A 81 -5.28 10.75 -6.74
N ARG A 82 -5.63 11.82 -7.47
CA ARG A 82 -7.02 12.24 -7.64
C ARG A 82 -7.81 11.22 -8.44
N GLU A 83 -7.23 10.76 -9.56
CA GLU A 83 -7.79 9.68 -10.36
C GLU A 83 -7.94 8.39 -9.53
N MET A 84 -6.91 8.06 -8.71
CA MET A 84 -6.97 6.93 -7.79
C MET A 84 -8.15 7.04 -6.82
N LEU A 85 -8.35 8.20 -6.18
CA LEU A 85 -9.43 8.41 -5.23
C LEU A 85 -10.82 8.32 -5.88
N GLU A 86 -10.99 8.94 -7.06
CA GLU A 86 -12.24 8.89 -7.81
C GLU A 86 -12.61 7.47 -8.26
N THR A 87 -11.60 6.70 -8.68
CA THR A 87 -11.75 5.34 -9.19
C THR A 87 -11.95 4.33 -8.06
N CYS A 88 -11.06 4.34 -7.06
CA CYS A 88 -11.00 3.30 -6.04
C CYS A 88 -11.96 3.55 -4.88
N LYS A 89 -12.31 4.82 -4.61
CA LYS A 89 -13.17 5.27 -3.51
C LYS A 89 -12.82 4.57 -2.18
N PRO A 90 -11.59 4.76 -1.67
CA PRO A 90 -11.13 4.03 -0.50
C PRO A 90 -11.83 4.49 0.78
N ASP A 91 -11.93 3.57 1.75
CA ASP A 91 -12.30 3.89 3.12
C ASP A 91 -11.09 4.44 3.91
N ILE A 92 -9.87 4.02 3.53
CA ILE A 92 -8.61 4.38 4.19
C ILE A 92 -7.60 4.90 3.16
N LEU A 93 -6.97 6.03 3.43
CA LEU A 93 -5.87 6.57 2.63
C LEU A 93 -4.59 6.67 3.47
N SER A 94 -3.55 5.95 3.07
CA SER A 94 -2.20 6.12 3.62
C SER A 94 -1.39 7.07 2.74
N VAL A 95 -1.03 8.23 3.28
CA VAL A 95 -0.14 9.19 2.64
C VAL A 95 1.28 8.97 3.16
N VAL A 96 2.12 8.36 2.33
CA VAL A 96 3.48 7.91 2.63
C VAL A 96 4.50 8.67 1.76
N THR A 97 4.21 9.94 1.51
CA THR A 97 5.11 10.87 0.85
C THR A 97 6.00 11.57 1.89
N SER A 98 7.11 12.15 1.42
CA SER A 98 7.98 12.98 2.25
C SER A 98 7.21 14.15 2.88
N ASP A 99 7.56 14.53 4.11
CA ASP A 99 6.85 15.52 4.94
C ASP A 99 6.47 16.80 4.19
N HIS A 100 7.39 17.33 3.38
CA HIS A 100 7.19 18.57 2.60
C HIS A 100 6.16 18.46 1.46
N ARG A 101 5.68 17.27 1.13
CA ARG A 101 4.63 17.00 0.14
C ARG A 101 3.39 16.36 0.73
N HIS A 102 3.37 16.14 2.04
CA HIS A 102 2.25 15.47 2.71
C HIS A 102 1.00 16.37 2.67
N ALA A 103 1.17 17.67 2.94
CA ALA A 103 0.09 18.66 2.98
C ALA A 103 -0.55 18.98 1.61
N ASP A 104 0.08 18.58 0.49
CA ASP A 104 -0.52 18.76 -0.84
C ASP A 104 -1.57 17.68 -1.17
N ILE A 105 -1.68 16.66 -0.30
CA ILE A 105 -2.55 15.48 -0.48
C ILE A 105 -3.67 15.46 0.58
N VAL A 106 -3.46 16.03 1.77
CA VAL A 106 -4.40 16.03 2.91
C VAL A 106 -5.03 17.37 3.20
#